data_AF-A0A078R7Z5-F1
#
_entry.id   AF-A0A078R7Z5-F1
#
_cell.length_a   1.000
_cell.length_b   1.000
_cell.length_c   1.000
_cell.angle_alpha   90.00
_cell.angle_beta   90.00
_cell.angle_gamma   90.00
#
_symmetry.space_group_name_H-M   'P 1'
#
loop_
_entity.id
_entity.type
_entity.pdbx_description
1 polymer ?
#
loop_
_entity_poly.entity_id
_entity_poly.type
_entity_poly.pdbx_seq_one_letter_code
_entity_poly.pdbx_strand_id
1 'polypeptide(L)' 'MGAHCKNHNRHSIGICYEGGLSADCTPADTRTLMQKGSMLALLRELRLLFPKALIVGHHDLNPVKPCPCFDAVKEYRF' A
#
# COMPACT_ATOMS: atom_id res chain seq x y z
N MET A 1 4.95 8.57 15.71
CA MET A 1 3.71 8.39 14.89
C MET A 1 4.02 8.84 13.47
N GLY A 2 3.46 8.16 12.46
CA GLY A 2 3.71 8.51 11.05
C GLY A 2 2.86 9.69 10.55
N ALA A 3 3.06 10.07 9.29
CA ALA A 3 2.31 11.11 8.58
C ALA A 3 1.97 10.67 7.15
N HIS A 4 1.31 9.53 7.00
CA HIS A 4 1.06 8.88 5.71
C HIS A 4 -0.43 8.84 5.30
N CYS A 5 -1.37 8.77 6.24
CA CYS A 5 -2.81 8.74 5.98
C CYS A 5 -3.58 9.52 7.06
N LYS A 6 -4.22 10.62 6.66
CA LYS A 6 -4.99 11.49 7.57
C LYS A 6 -6.03 10.64 8.33
N ASN A 7 -6.12 10.85 9.64
CA ASN A 7 -6.97 10.09 10.58
C ASN A 7 -6.57 8.62 10.83
N HIS A 8 -5.62 8.05 10.10
CA HIS A 8 -5.17 6.66 10.29
C HIS A 8 -3.72 6.52 10.82
N ASN A 9 -2.94 7.61 10.83
CA ASN A 9 -1.53 7.66 11.25
C ASN A 9 -1.20 7.06 12.62
N ARG A 10 -2.16 7.02 13.55
CA ARG A 10 -1.94 6.60 14.94
C ARG A 10 -2.06 5.10 15.18
N HIS A 11 -2.66 4.37 14.25
CA HIS A 11 -3.03 2.96 14.43
C HIS A 11 -2.84 2.15 13.14
N SER A 12 -1.91 2.58 12.28
CA SER A 12 -1.58 1.86 11.05
C SER A 12 -0.09 2.02 10.72
N ILE A 13 0.40 1.14 9.85
CA ILE A 13 1.74 1.18 9.29
C ILE A 13 1.61 1.59 7.83
N GLY A 14 2.23 2.70 7.44
CA GLY A 14 2.30 3.13 6.06
C GLY A 14 3.50 2.49 5.36
N ILE A 15 3.25 1.80 4.24
CA ILE A 15 4.31 1.25 3.37
C ILE A 15 4.21 1.97 2.03
N CYS A 16 5.31 2.54 1.57
CA CYS A 16 5.41 3.22 0.28
C CYS A 16 6.26 2.38 -0.68
N TYR A 17 5.87 2.37 -1.95
CA TYR A 17 6.78 1.96 -3.03
C TYR A 17 7.15 3.20 -3.82
N GLU A 18 8.38 3.23 -4.34
CA GLU A 18 8.82 4.31 -5.23
C GLU A 18 8.23 4.14 -6.63
N GLY A 19 7.57 5.19 -7.14
CA GLY A 19 6.85 5.20 -8.40
C GLY A 19 5.40 5.66 -8.23
N GLY A 20 4.51 5.18 -9.09
CA GLY A 20 3.07 5.49 -9.04
C GLY A 20 2.55 6.37 -10.16
N LEU A 21 3.43 6.80 -11.06
CA LEU A 21 3.11 7.61 -12.24
C LEU A 21 3.78 7.01 -13.48
N SER A 22 3.06 6.94 -14.60
CA SER A 22 3.65 6.68 -15.92
C SER A 22 4.37 7.92 -16.46
N ALA A 23 5.05 7.79 -17.61
CA ALA A 23 5.87 8.84 -18.21
C ALA A 23 5.09 10.13 -18.55
N ASP A 24 3.78 10.01 -18.77
CA ASP A 24 2.82 11.10 -19.01
C ASP A 24 2.22 11.67 -17.71
N CYS A 25 2.75 11.33 -16.54
CA CYS A 25 2.25 11.71 -15.22
C CYS A 25 0.84 11.20 -14.88
N THR A 26 0.37 10.14 -15.55
CA THR A 26 -0.88 9.45 -15.21
C THR A 26 -0.65 8.47 -14.05
N PRO A 27 -1.55 8.37 -13.05
CA PRO A 27 -1.42 7.36 -11.99
C PRO A 27 -1.39 5.93 -12.54
N ALA A 28 -0.36 5.16 -12.17
CA ALA A 28 -0.16 3.80 -12.64
C ALA A 28 0.61 2.95 -11.62
N ASP A 29 0.32 1.65 -11.55
CA ASP A 29 1.17 0.69 -10.82
C ASP A 29 2.48 0.47 -11.58
N THR A 30 3.52 1.20 -11.17
CA THR A 30 4.86 1.10 -11.75
C THR A 30 5.82 0.27 -10.89
N ARG A 31 5.31 -0.53 -9.93
CA ARG A 31 6.17 -1.36 -9.09
C ARG A 31 6.97 -2.34 -9.95
N THR A 32 8.27 -2.38 -9.72
CA THR A 32 9.14 -3.42 -10.29
C THR A 32 8.79 -4.78 -9.69
N LEU A 33 9.15 -5.88 -10.39
CA LEU A 33 8.98 -7.23 -9.86
C LEU A 33 9.64 -7.41 -8.49
N MET A 34 10.83 -6.82 -8.31
CA MET A 34 11.54 -6.86 -7.03
C MET A 34 10.79 -6.11 -5.93
N GLN A 35 10.24 -4.92 -6.21
CA GLN A 35 9.40 -4.20 -5.24
C GLN A 35 8.16 -5.01 -4.86
N LYS A 36 7.50 -5.69 -5.82
CA LYS A 36 6.35 -6.56 -5.52
C LYS A 36 6.75 -7.74 -4.62
N GLY A 37 7.89 -8.37 -4.90
CA GLY A 37 8.45 -9.45 -4.09
C GLY A 37 8.76 -9.01 -2.65
N SER A 38 9.48 -7.90 -2.49
CA SER A 38 9.82 -7.33 -1.18
C SER A 38 8.58 -6.90 -0.39
N MET A 39 7.59 -6.29 -1.07
CA MET A 39 6.32 -5.91 -0.47
C MET A 39 5.57 -7.14 0.07
N LEU A 40 5.46 -8.20 -0.73
CA LEU A 40 4.79 -9.43 -0.31
C LEU A 40 5.47 -10.08 0.89
N ALA A 41 6.81 -10.13 0.91
CA ALA A 41 7.56 -10.68 2.04
C ALA A 41 7.28 -9.87 3.33
N LEU A 42 7.40 -8.55 3.27
CA LEU A 42 7.13 -7.65 4.39
C LEU A 42 5.69 -7.78 4.91
N LEU A 43 4.70 -7.84 4.00
CA LEU A 43 3.29 -7.98 4.39
C LEU A 43 3.02 -9.31 5.11
N ARG A 44 3.70 -10.40 4.71
CA ARG A 44 3.59 -11.70 5.40
C ARG A 44 4.17 -11.63 6.81
N GLU A 45 5.35 -11.03 6.97
CA GLU A 45 5.96 -10.83 8.28
C GLU A 45 5.07 -9.98 9.20
N LEU A 46 4.55 -8.85 8.69
CA LEU A 46 3.65 -8.00 9.45
C LEU A 46 2.34 -8.69 9.81
N ARG A 47 1.82 -9.60 8.97
CA ARG A 47 0.63 -10.38 9.31
C ARG A 47 0.88 -11.35 10.46
N LEU A 48 2.08 -11.91 10.58
CA LEU A 48 2.43 -12.74 11.75
C LEU A 48 2.42 -11.92 13.04
N LEU A 49 2.92 -10.67 13.00
CA LEU A 49 2.96 -9.77 14.15
C LEU A 49 1.58 -9.16 14.47
N PHE A 50 0.76 -8.90 13.44
CA PHE A 50 -0.54 -8.26 13.56
C PHE A 50 -1.62 -9.07 12.80
N PRO A 51 -2.05 -10.24 13.32
CA PRO A 51 -2.92 -11.17 12.57
C PRO A 51 -4.29 -10.60 12.17
N LYS A 52 -4.77 -9.58 12.89
CA LYS A 52 -6.06 -8.93 12.65
C LYS A 52 -5.93 -7.64 11.82
N ALA A 53 -4.72 -7.24 11.43
CA ALA A 53 -4.53 -6.04 10.64
C ALA A 53 -5.09 -6.21 9.23
N LEU A 54 -5.82 -5.20 8.77
CA LEU A 54 -6.30 -5.13 7.39
C LEU A 54 -5.17 -4.63 6.49
N ILE A 55 -5.02 -5.25 5.32
CA ILE A 55 -4.15 -4.74 4.25
C ILE A 55 -5.05 -3.98 3.27
N VAL A 56 -4.86 -2.67 3.19
CA VAL A 56 -5.66 -1.76 2.36
C VAL A 56 -4.75 -0.77 1.64
N GLY A 57 -5.20 -0.25 0.52
CA GLY A 57 -4.61 0.88 -0.17
C GLY A 57 -5.01 2.21 0.46
N HIS A 58 -4.27 3.28 0.14
CA HIS A 58 -4.63 4.63 0.59
C HIS A 58 -5.96 5.09 -0.03
N HIS A 59 -6.26 4.69 -1.26
CA HIS A 59 -7.52 4.94 -1.97
C HIS A 59 -8.72 4.37 -1.20
N ASP A 60 -8.57 3.19 -0.60
CA ASP A 60 -9.65 2.55 0.17
C ASP A 60 -10.04 3.35 1.43
N LEU A 61 -9.10 4.16 1.94
CA LEU A 61 -9.32 5.06 3.08
C LEU A 61 -9.63 6.50 2.66
N ASN A 62 -9.30 6.87 1.43
CA ASN A 62 -9.58 8.18 0.84
C ASN A 62 -9.76 8.03 -0.69
N PRO A 63 -11.01 7.87 -1.16
CA PRO A 63 -11.31 7.60 -2.57
C PRO A 63 -10.87 8.68 -3.55
N VAL A 64 -10.57 9.89 -3.07
CA VAL A 64 -10.07 10.99 -3.92
C VAL A 64 -8.62 10.74 -4.35
N LYS A 65 -7.87 9.90 -3.63
CA LYS A 65 -6.47 9.62 -3.93
C LYS A 65 -6.33 8.40 -4.84
N PRO A 66 -5.53 8.46 -5.91
CA PRO A 66 -5.26 7.30 -6.75
C PRO A 66 -4.29 6.30 -6.09
N CYS A 67 -3.47 6.74 -5.14
CA CYS A 67 -2.51 5.89 -4.41
C CYS A 67 -3.23 4.68 -3.76
N PRO A 68 -2.74 3.44 -3.90
CA PRO A 68 -1.41 3.07 -4.40
C PRO A 68 -1.38 2.72 -5.89
N CYS A 69 -2.35 3.19 -6.68
CA CYS A 69 -2.45 2.97 -8.12
C CYS A 69 -2.66 1.49 -8.54
N PHE A 70 -3.05 0.63 -7.60
CA PHE A 70 -3.53 -0.73 -7.81
C PHE A 70 -4.52 -1.13 -6.71
N ASP A 71 -5.23 -2.26 -6.92
CA ASP A 71 -6.17 -2.82 -5.95
C ASP A 71 -5.44 -3.69 -4.91
N ALA A 72 -5.03 -3.07 -3.79
CA ALA A 72 -4.27 -3.72 -2.74
C ALA A 72 -5.08 -4.78 -1.98
N VAL A 73 -6.39 -4.54 -1.77
CA VAL A 73 -7.27 -5.48 -1.07
C VAL A 73 -7.41 -6.77 -1.86
N LYS A 74 -7.56 -6.68 -3.19
CA LYS A 74 -7.63 -7.84 -4.07
C LYS A 74 -6.28 -8.55 -4.18
N GLU A 75 -5.18 -7.81 -4.32
CA GLU A 75 -3.84 -8.40 -4.51
C GLU A 75 -3.34 -9.15 -3.27
N TYR A 76 -3.64 -8.64 -2.07
CA TYR A 76 -3.13 -9.18 -0.80
C TYR A 76 -4.19 -9.85 0.06
N ARG A 77 -5.19 -10.46 -0.58
CA ARG A 77 -6.22 -11.25 0.08
C ARG A 77 -5.69 -12.62 0.52
N PHE A 78 -4.88 -12.60 1.57
CA PHE A 78 -4.42 -13.78 2.32
C PHE A 78 -4.51 -13.56 3.83
#